data_AF-A0A3P4B3H7-F1
#
_entry.id   AF-A0A3P4B3H7-F1
#
_cell.length_a   1.000
_cell.length_b   1.000
_cell.length_c   1.000
_cell.angle_alpha   90.00
_cell.angle_beta   90.00
_cell.angle_gamma   90.00
#
_symmetry.space_group_name_H-M   'P 1'
#
loop_
_entity.id
_entity.type
_entity.pdbx_description
1 polymer ?
#
loop_
_entity_poly.entity_id
_entity_poly.type
_entity_poly.pdbx_seq_one_letter_code
_entity_poly.pdbx_strand_id
1 'polypeptide(L)' 'MMGGVSGRKMNLLLAEAGLQAKRGDDWEALEAGQAFARIYDTGKKHGSGVLIQQVKWASSVLPLLTREEVA' A
#
# COMPACT_ATOMS: atom_id res chain seq x y z
N MET A 1 -12.65 11.52 8.20
CA MET A 1 -11.24 11.44 8.67
C MET A 1 -10.95 10.01 9.08
N MET A 2 -10.06 9.29 8.40
CA MET A 2 -9.56 7.99 8.88
C MET A 2 -8.35 8.25 9.79
N GLY A 3 -8.62 8.68 11.03
CA GLY A 3 -7.61 8.67 12.08
C GLY A 3 -7.47 7.25 12.64
N GLY A 4 -6.28 6.67 12.61
CA GLY A 4 -5.93 5.51 13.45
C GLY A 4 -5.61 4.18 12.78
N VAL A 5 -5.62 4.06 11.44
CA VAL A 5 -5.16 2.83 10.78
C VAL A 5 -3.63 2.86 10.68
N SER A 6 -2.95 1.94 11.36
CA SER A 6 -1.49 1.79 11.21
C SER A 6 -1.12 1.41 9.78
N GLY A 7 0.08 1.78 9.31
CA GLY A 7 0.55 1.39 7.99
C GLY A 7 0.51 -0.13 7.76
N ARG A 8 0.79 -0.91 8.82
CA ARG A 8 0.64 -2.37 8.80
C ARG A 8 -0.80 -2.80 8.55
N LYS A 9 -1.77 -2.23 9.27
CA LYS A 9 -3.19 -2.58 9.09
C LYS A 9 -3.69 -2.21 7.69
N MET A 10 -3.29 -1.06 7.16
CA MET A 10 -3.60 -0.68 5.78
C MET A 10 -3.05 -1.69 4.78
N ASN A 11 -1.80 -2.16 4.98
CA ASN A 11 -1.20 -3.12 4.07
C ASN A 11 -1.94 -4.46 4.05
N LEU A 12 -2.43 -4.91 5.21
CA LEU A 12 -3.22 -6.13 5.31
C LEU A 12 -4.57 -5.99 4.59
N LEU A 13 -5.29 -4.88 4.81
CA LEU A 13 -6.57 -4.61 4.14
C LEU A 13 -6.43 -4.57 2.61
N LEU A 14 -5.38 -3.93 2.10
CA LEU A 14 -5.09 -3.90 0.67
C LEU A 14 -4.76 -5.30 0.11
N ALA A 15 -4.09 -6.13 0.91
CA ALA A 15 -3.75 -7.50 0.50
C ALA A 15 -4.98 -8.41 0.49
N GLU A 16 -5.81 -8.32 1.52
CA GLU A 16 -7.08 -9.02 1.64
C GLU A 16 -8.04 -8.66 0.51
N ALA A 17 -8.08 -7.37 0.11
CA ALA A 17 -8.83 -6.89 -1.04
C ALA A 17 -8.23 -7.31 -2.41
N GLY A 18 -7.12 -8.06 -2.43
CA GLY A 18 -6.46 -8.49 -3.67
C GLY A 18 -5.80 -7.36 -4.46
N LEU A 19 -5.51 -6.22 -3.81
CA LEU A 19 -4.96 -5.03 -4.46
C LEU A 19 -3.42 -4.98 -4.39
N GLN A 20 -2.82 -5.66 -3.42
CA GLN A 20 -1.37 -5.79 -3.29
C GLN A 20 -0.95 -7.14 -2.75
N ALA A 21 0.34 -7.47 -2.89
CA ALA A 21 0.93 -8.66 -2.28
C ALA A 21 2.29 -8.33 -1.67
N LYS A 22 2.67 -9.07 -0.62
CA LYS A 22 4.02 -8.99 -0.06
C LYS A 22 4.96 -9.88 -0.87
N ARG A 23 6.06 -9.33 -1.39
CA ARG A 23 7.13 -10.06 -2.08
C ARG A 23 8.44 -9.84 -1.35
N GLY A 24 8.87 -10.86 -0.60
CA GLY A 24 9.99 -10.72 0.34
C GLY A 24 9.67 -9.68 1.42
N ASP A 25 10.41 -8.58 1.41
CA ASP A 25 10.25 -7.47 2.37
C ASP A 25 9.39 -6.32 1.83
N ASP A 26 9.06 -6.34 0.54
CA ASP A 26 8.36 -5.25 -0.13
C ASP A 26 6.88 -5.55 -0.36
N TRP A 27 6.09 -4.48 -0.46
CA TRP A 27 4.69 -4.53 -0.86
C TRP A 27 4.55 -4.04 -2.29
N GLU A 28 3.98 -4.87 -3.15
CA GLU A 28 3.81 -4.58 -4.58
C GLU A 28 2.32 -4.54 -4.93
N ALA A 29 1.90 -3.52 -5.68
CA ALA A 29 0.55 -3.45 -6.21
C ALA A 29 0.31 -4.57 -7.23
N LEU A 30 -0.81 -5.28 -7.08
CA LEU A 30 -1.31 -6.24 -8.06
C LEU A 30 -2.04 -5.51 -9.19
N GLU A 31 -2.34 -6.21 -10.28
CA GLU A 31 -3.04 -5.66 -11.45
C GLU A 31 -4.31 -4.88 -11.06
N ALA A 32 -5.14 -5.45 -10.17
CA ALA A 32 -6.34 -4.80 -9.64
C ALA A 32 -6.06 -3.51 -8.83
N GLY A 33 -4.88 -3.42 -8.20
CA GLY A 33 -4.46 -2.26 -7.42
C GLY A 33 -3.81 -1.13 -8.23
N GLN A 34 -3.31 -1.42 -9.44
CA GLN A 34 -2.54 -0.45 -10.23
C GLN A 34 -3.33 0.83 -10.57
N ALA A 35 -4.65 0.72 -10.74
CA ALA A 35 -5.52 1.87 -10.98
C ALA A 35 -5.53 2.87 -9.81
N PHE A 36 -5.26 2.40 -8.58
CA PHE A 36 -5.29 3.19 -7.35
C PHE A 36 -3.89 3.49 -6.82
N ALA A 37 -2.86 2.82 -7.33
CA ALA A 37 -1.50 2.93 -6.87
C ALA A 37 -0.67 3.91 -7.73
N ARG A 38 0.25 4.61 -7.06
CA ARG A 38 1.28 5.44 -7.68
C ARG A 38 2.61 5.20 -6.98
N ILE A 39 3.67 5.04 -7.76
CA ILE A 39 5.04 4.94 -7.24
C ILE A 39 5.63 6.34 -7.24
N TYR A 40 6.20 6.74 -6.10
CA TYR A 40 6.92 8.00 -5.94
C TYR A 40 8.33 7.75 -5.46
N ASP A 41 9.29 8.47 -6.01
CA ASP A 41 10.61 8.58 -5.41
C ASP A 41 10.53 9.38 -4.11
N THR A 42 11.17 8.88 -3.06
CA THR A 42 11.18 9.53 -1.75
C THR A 42 12.29 10.59 -1.62
N GLY A 43 13.13 10.74 -2.65
CA GLY A 43 14.35 11.55 -2.63
C GLY A 43 15.48 10.96 -1.77
N LYS A 44 15.23 9.84 -1.07
CA LYS A 44 16.23 9.09 -0.30
C LYS A 44 16.84 8.00 -1.16
N LYS A 45 18.05 7.57 -0.79
CA LYS A 45 18.77 6.48 -1.45
C LYS A 45 19.06 5.36 -0.47
N HIS A 46 19.01 4.13 -0.94
CA HIS A 46 19.65 3.00 -0.27
C HIS A 46 21.17 3.23 -0.18
N GLY A 47 21.86 2.51 0.70
CA GLY A 47 23.33 2.56 0.78
C GLY A 47 24.03 2.18 -0.52
N SER A 48 23.34 1.49 -1.43
CA SER A 48 23.78 1.16 -2.79
C SER A 48 23.67 2.32 -3.79
N GLY A 49 23.06 3.46 -3.41
CA GLY A 49 22.82 4.60 -4.30
C GLY A 49 21.49 4.56 -5.07
N VAL A 50 20.76 3.43 -5.02
CA VAL A 50 19.43 3.28 -5.63
C VAL A 50 18.40 4.13 -4.90
N LEU A 51 17.53 4.83 -5.62
CA LEU A 51 16.46 5.64 -5.02
C LEU A 51 15.43 4.75 -4.32
N ILE A 52 15.04 5.14 -3.11
CA ILE A 52 13.97 4.50 -2.37
C ILE A 52 12.65 4.97 -2.97
N GLN A 53 11.86 4.01 -3.44
CA GLN A 53 10.53 4.23 -3.97
C GLN A 53 9.46 3.90 -2.94
N GLN A 54 8.32 4.58 -3.02
CA GLN A 54 7.17 4.33 -2.16
C GLN A 54 5.89 4.24 -2.97
N VAL A 55 5.11 3.20 -2.72
CA VAL A 55 3.74 3.10 -3.22
C VAL A 55 2.83 4.00 -2.37
N LYS A 56 2.06 4.85 -3.05
CA LYS A 56 0.96 5.61 -2.46
C LYS A 56 -0.35 5.19 -3.09
N TRP A 57 -1.39 5.16 -2.27
CA TRP A 57 -2.73 4.75 -2.66
C TRP A 57 -3.65 5.96 -2.74
N ALA A 58 -4.40 6.07 -3.83
CA ALA A 58 -5.46 7.05 -3.98
C ALA A 58 -6.57 6.80 -2.96
N SER A 59 -7.22 7.86 -2.47
CA SER A 59 -8.35 7.76 -1.53
C SER A 59 -9.54 6.98 -2.11
N SER A 60 -9.64 6.86 -3.43
CA SER A 60 -10.64 6.03 -4.11
C SER A 60 -10.47 4.54 -3.87
N VAL A 61 -9.36 4.08 -3.27
CA VAL A 61 -9.19 2.68 -2.85
C VAL A 61 -10.03 2.36 -1.62
N LEU A 62 -10.36 3.36 -0.80
CA LEU A 62 -10.97 3.13 0.52
C LEU A 62 -12.31 2.40 0.48
N PRO A 63 -13.23 2.65 -0.48
CA PRO A 63 -14.48 1.90 -0.59
C PRO A 63 -14.28 0.41 -0.93
N LEU A 64 -13.12 0.02 -1.47
CA LEU A 64 -12.79 -1.37 -1.79
C LEU A 64 -12.25 -2.14 -0.58
N LEU A 65 -11.89 -1.42 0.49
CA LEU A 65 -11.38 -2.02 1.71
C LEU A 65 -12.56 -2.29 2.63
N THR A 66 -12.96 -3.56 2.73
CA THR A 66 -13.96 -3.99 3.69
C THR A 66 -13.43 -3.76 5.11
N ARG A 67 -14.16 -2.97 5.90
CA ARG A 67 -14.05 -3.03 7.36
C ARG A 67 -14.82 -4.26 7.79
N GLU A 68 -14.15 -5.39 7.98
CA GLU A 68 -14.58 -6.23 9.09
C GLU A 68 -14.08 -5.55 10.37
N GLU A 69 -15.02 -5.08 11.18
CA GLU A 69 -14.75 -4.86 12.59
C GLU A 69 -14.34 -6.21 13.15
N VAL A 70 -13.04 -6.40 13.37
CA VAL A 70 -12.54 -7.50 14.19
C VAL A 70 -13.22 -7.33 15.54
N ALA A 71 -14.22 -8.18 15.80
CA ALA A 71 -14.93 -8.32 17.07
C ALA A 71 -13.97 -8.62 18.22
#